data_AF-A0A8T4I493-F1
#
_entry.id   AF-A0A8T4I493-F1
#
_cell.length_a   1.000
_cell.length_b   1.000
_cell.length_c   1.000
_cell.angle_alpha   90.00
_cell.angle_beta   90.00
_cell.angle_gamma   90.00
#
_symmetry.space_group_name_H-M   'P 1'
#
loop_
_entity.id
_entity.type
_entity.pdbx_description
1 polymer ?
#
loop_
_entity_poly.entity_id
_entity_poly.type
_entity_poly.pdbx_seq_one_letter_code
_entity_poly.pdbx_strand_id
1 'polypeptide(L)' 'VCWTETDQQRDALRFLLSTGNVLLWRSAPGRGETDVYVTVGEVQWPRIVTYAREEWREWTLPMTEVDMPTGGQ' A
#
# COMPACT_ATOMS: atom_id res chain seq x y z
N VAL A 1 -7.92 1.18 3.48
CA VAL A 1 -7.28 2.50 3.71
C VAL A 1 -6.03 2.28 4.54
N CYS A 2 -4.92 2.93 4.21
CA CYS A 2 -3.72 2.96 5.05
C CYS A 2 -3.24 4.40 5.28
N TRP A 3 -2.40 4.57 6.30
CA TRP A 3 -1.94 5.90 6.74
C TRP A 3 -0.41 5.94 6.80
N THR A 4 0.14 7.08 6.41
CA THR A 4 1.55 7.41 6.63
C THR A 4 1.62 8.67 7.48
N GLU A 5 2.38 8.63 8.57
CA GLU A 5 2.51 9.72 9.53
C GLU A 5 3.70 10.65 9.23
N THR A 6 4.74 10.13 8.56
CA THR A 6 5.94 10.90 8.22
C THR A 6 6.19 10.92 6.71
N ASP A 7 6.91 11.94 6.24
CA ASP A 7 7.33 12.04 4.84
C ASP A 7 8.24 10.88 4.40
N GLN A 8 9.03 10.32 5.32
CA GLN A 8 9.83 9.13 5.04
C GLN A 8 8.95 7.90 4.78
N GLN A 9 7.89 7.70 5.58
CA GLN A 9 6.93 6.61 5.36
C GLN A 9 6.18 6.79 4.04
N ARG A 10 5.79 8.03 3.72
CA ARG A 10 5.17 8.39 2.44
C ARG A 10 6.06 8.02 1.26
N ASP A 11 7.34 8.39 1.31
CA ASP A 11 8.27 8.15 0.22
C ASP A 11 8.62 6.67 0.07
N ALA A 12 8.75 5.93 1.19
CA ALA A 12 8.94 4.48 1.17
C ALA A 12 7.73 3.75 0.57
N LEU A 13 6.51 4.12 0.95
CA LEU A 13 5.29 3.55 0.39
C LEU A 13 5.15 3.89 -1.10
N ARG A 14 5.42 5.14 -1.48
CA ARG A 14 5.42 5.55 -2.88
C ARG A 14 6.44 4.78 -3.70
N PHE A 15 7.65 4.59 -3.17
CA PHE A 15 8.69 3.81 -3.83
C PHE A 15 8.23 2.37 -4.06
N LEU A 16 7.71 1.71 -3.03
CA LEU A 16 7.18 0.35 -3.10
C LEU A 16 6.13 0.22 -4.22
N LEU A 17 5.15 1.12 -4.24
CA LEU A 17 4.05 1.14 -5.20
C LEU A 17 4.52 1.49 -6.63
N SER A 18 5.55 2.32 -6.78
CA SER A 18 6.06 2.74 -8.09
C SER A 18 6.71 1.60 -8.89
N THR A 19 7.08 0.50 -8.22
CA THR A 19 7.69 -0.66 -8.89
C THR A 19 6.71 -1.44 -9.75
N GLY A 20 5.40 -1.30 -9.52
CA GLY A 20 4.36 -2.07 -10.24
C GLY A 20 4.40 -3.58 -9.94
N ASN A 21 5.19 -4.00 -8.95
CA ASN A 21 5.32 -5.41 -8.59
C ASN A 21 4.08 -5.93 -7.87
N VAL A 22 3.86 -7.24 -7.97
CA VAL A 22 2.91 -7.94 -7.10
C VAL A 22 3.42 -7.89 -5.66
N LEU A 23 2.57 -7.43 -4.75
CA LEU A 23 2.89 -7.29 -3.33
C LEU A 23 2.28 -8.45 -2.54
N LEU A 24 2.96 -8.89 -1.49
CA LEU A 24 2.40 -9.81 -0.51
C LEU A 24 1.69 -9.02 0.59
N TRP A 25 0.38 -9.19 0.69
CA TRP A 25 -0.41 -8.73 1.82
C TRP A 25 -0.41 -9.80 2.91
N ARG A 26 0.28 -9.51 4.01
CA ARG A 26 0.37 -10.43 5.15
C ARG A 26 -0.58 -9.99 6.25
N SER A 27 -1.44 -10.91 6.69
CA SER A 27 -2.27 -10.67 7.87
C SER A 27 -1.48 -10.94 9.15
N ALA A 28 -1.80 -10.22 10.22
CA ALA A 28 -1.21 -10.49 11.52
C ALA A 28 -1.66 -11.89 12.02
N PRO A 29 -0.79 -12.64 12.72
CA PRO A 29 -1.16 -13.96 13.25
C PRO A 29 -2.44 -13.88 14.11
N GLY A 30 -3.34 -14.84 13.93
CA GLY A 30 -4.58 -14.93 14.71
C GLY A 30 -5.73 -14.04 14.22
N ARG A 31 -5.60 -13.34 13.07
CA ARG A 31 -6.68 -12.55 12.46
C ARG A 31 -7.65 -13.37 11.58
N GLY A 32 -7.36 -14.65 11.32
CA GLY A 32 -8.22 -15.54 10.54
C GLY A 32 -8.26 -15.24 9.04
N GLU A 33 -7.38 -14.36 8.56
CA GLU A 33 -7.26 -13.96 7.16
C GLU A 33 -5.96 -14.53 6.58
N THR A 34 -6.06 -15.12 5.40
CA THR A 34 -4.92 -15.73 4.70
C THR A 34 -4.06 -14.66 4.05
N ASP A 35 -2.75 -14.91 3.96
CA ASP A 35 -1.83 -14.08 3.19
C ASP A 35 -2.19 -14.13 1.70
N VAL A 36 -2.38 -12.97 1.07
CA VAL A 36 -2.78 -12.86 -0.34
C VAL A 36 -1.77 -12.05 -1.15
N TYR A 37 -1.64 -12.39 -2.43
CA TYR A 37 -0.86 -11.59 -3.37
C TYR A 37 -1.77 -10.56 -4.03
N VAL A 38 -1.32 -9.31 -4.11
CA VAL A 38 -2.12 -8.22 -4.64
C VAL A 38 -1.35 -7.39 -5.66
N THR A 39 -2.06 -6.93 -6.68
CA THR A 39 -1.64 -5.81 -7.52
C THR A 39 -2.33 -4.54 -7.02
N VAL A 40 -1.64 -3.41 -7.10
CA VAL A 40 -2.18 -2.11 -6.71
C VAL A 40 -2.41 -1.28 -7.97
N GLY A 41 -3.65 -0.84 -8.17
CA GLY A 41 -4.04 0.04 -9.28
C GLY A 41 -3.67 1.50 -9.02
N GLU A 42 -4.41 2.43 -9.63
CA GLU A 42 -4.16 3.86 -9.47
C GLU A 42 -4.40 4.32 -8.03
N VAL A 43 -3.34 4.77 -7.38
CA VAL A 43 -3.35 5.16 -5.97
C VAL A 43 -3.73 6.62 -5.81
N GLN A 44 -4.61 6.92 -4.86
CA GLN A 44 -4.99 8.27 -4.48
C GLN A 44 -4.48 8.57 -3.07
N TRP A 45 -3.83 9.73 -2.88
CA TRP A 45 -3.24 10.15 -1.60
C TRP A 45 -3.61 11.59 -1.21
N PRO A 46 -4.89 11.89 -0.95
CA PRO A 46 -5.30 13.23 -0.52
C PRO A 46 -4.61 13.65 0.79
N ARG A 47 -4.41 14.95 0.97
CA ARG A 47 -4.06 15.48 2.29
C ARG A 47 -5.28 15.31 3.21
N ILE A 48 -5.09 14.75 4.41
CA ILE A 48 -6.16 14.60 5.40
C ILE A 48 -6.58 15.96 5.95
N VAL A 49 -5.63 16.90 6.05
CA VAL A 49 -5.87 18.26 6.53
C VAL A 49 -5.35 19.32 5.55
N THR A 50 -6.00 20.48 5.54
CA THR A 50 -5.57 21.69 4.82
C THR A 50 -4.45 22.45 5.55
N TYR A 51 -4.17 22.10 6.81
CA TYR A 51 -3.08 22.68 7.57
C TYR A 51 -1.74 22.07 7.11
N ALA A 52 -0.87 22.88 6.50
CA ALA A 52 0.32 22.42 5.79
C ALA A 52 1.37 21.69 6.66
N ARG A 53 1.26 21.80 7.98
CA ARG A 53 2.26 21.35 8.96
C ARG A 53 2.06 19.90 9.42
N GLU A 54 0.89 19.31 9.17
CA GLU A 54 0.66 17.89 9.44
C GLU A 54 0.99 17.07 8.19
N GLU A 55 1.99 16.20 8.33
CA GLU A 55 2.55 15.40 7.22
C GLU A 55 1.67 14.20 6.85
N TRP A 56 0.60 13.97 7.62
CA TRP A 56 -0.24 12.80 7.50
C TRP A 56 -0.93 12.70 6.12
N ARG A 57 -0.94 11.47 5.59
CA ARG A 57 -1.63 11.13 4.34
C ARG A 57 -2.47 9.89 4.54
N GLU A 58 -3.69 9.96 3.99
CA GLU A 58 -4.57 8.81 3.84
C GLU A 58 -4.41 8.29 2.43
N TRP A 59 -4.20 6.98 2.32
CA TRP A 59 -3.96 6.30 1.07
C TRP A 59 -5.12 5.35 0.78
N THR A 60 -5.72 5.53 -0.40
CA THR A 60 -6.66 4.57 -0.98
C THR A 60 -5.90 3.74 -1.99
N LEU A 61 -5.70 2.46 -1.65
CA LEU A 61 -5.02 1.48 -2.48
C LEU A 61 -6.07 0.54 -3.09
N PRO A 62 -6.43 0.70 -4.38
CA PRO A 62 -7.28 -0.28 -5.06
C PRO A 62 -6.47 -1.55 -5.28
N MET A 63 -6.70 -2.54 -4.41
CA MET A 63 -5.99 -3.83 -4.44
C MET A 63 -6.83 -4.85 -5.20
N THR A 64 -6.18 -5.59 -6.09
CA THR A 64 -6.76 -6.75 -6.77
C THR A 64 -5.95 -7.99 -6.40
N GLU A 65 -6.61 -8.99 -5.83
CA GLU A 65 -6.00 -10.28 -5.53
C GLU A 65 -5.57 -10.97 -6.83
N VAL A 66 -4.35 -11.51 -6.83
CA VAL A 66 -3.76 -12.23 -7.96
C VAL A 66 -3.10 -13.51 -7.48
N ASP A 67 -2.86 -14.42 -8.41
CA ASP A 67 -2.10 -15.64 -8.11
C ASP A 67 -0.66 -15.32 -7.68
N MET A 68 -0.07 -16.24 -6.91
CA MET A 68 1.33 -16.18 -6.54
C MET A 68 2.20 -16.03 -7.80
N PRO A 69 3.09 -15.02 -7.87
CA PRO A 69 3.99 -14.87 -9.00
C PRO A 69 4.94 -16.08 -9.03
N THR A 70 4.78 -16.94 -10.04
CA THR A 70 5.52 -18.22 -10.16
C THR A 70 6.93 -18.06 -10.71
N GLY A 71 7.36 -16.83 -11.05
CA GLY A 71 8.73 -16.51 -11.46
C GLY A 71 9.18 -17.22 -12.73
N GLY A 72 8.99 -16.57 -13.88
CA GLY A 72 9.43 -17.10 -15.16
C GLY A 72 9.53 -16.06 -16.27
N GLN A 73 10.30 -14.99 -16.07
CA GLN A 73 10.95 -14.19 -17.13
C GLN A 73 12.26 -13.62 -16.59
#